data_AF-A0A661CKS0-F1
#
_entry.id   AF-A0A661CKS0-F1
#
_cell.length_a   1.000
_cell.length_b   1.000
_cell.length_c   1.000
_cell.angle_alpha   90.00
_cell.angle_beta   90.00
_cell.angle_gamma   90.00
#
_symmetry.space_group_name_H-M   'P 1'
#
loop_
_entity.id
_entity.type
_entity.pdbx_description
1 polymer ?
#
loop_
_entity_poly.entity_id
_entity_poly.type
_entity_poly.pdbx_seq_one_letter_code
_entity_poly.pdbx_strand_id
1 'polypeptide(L)'
;MKKHLWVVAPAWAALAVTTAPALANGNATGNFAGNVPGNAAAGQIKSASCAGCHGMGGNSTNPQYPTLAGRNATFIFQQLRAFKTGQNYDAQMTPMAQPLSMQDMADLAVYYSSQGTGGGNFQGYGNGASWNPNMNHAGSNMGWNGSPNMNNAYGQNIGMRGNPNMNHAGSNMGWNGSPNMNNMPGWNTGWSGNQNTRTNRRICTHGTPGMNHAHGQNIGRHGNPNMNNAGSNMGWNRNPNMNHAYGQNNGMYGNPNMNHAGSNMGWNGSPNMNNAYGQNNGMYGNPNMNNAYGQNNGRHGNPNMNHAGSNMGWNRNPNMNNAYGQNNGMYGNPNMNNAGSNMGWNRNPNMNNAYGQNNGMYGNPNMNNATGGNA
;
A
#
# COMPACT_ATOMS: atom_id res chain seq x y z
N MET A 1 -14.60 67.78 49.57
CA MET A 1 -13.54 68.49 48.83
C MET A 1 -12.54 67.47 48.29
N LYS A 2 -12.07 67.70 47.05
CA LYS A 2 -10.95 67.07 46.34
C LYS A 2 -11.17 65.66 45.74
N LYS A 3 -11.04 65.66 44.41
CA LYS A 3 -11.07 64.58 43.42
C LYS A 3 -9.77 63.77 43.52
N HIS A 4 -9.82 62.45 43.37
CA HIS A 4 -8.69 61.70 42.80
C HIS A 4 -9.20 60.56 41.92
N LEU A 5 -8.96 60.75 40.61
CA LEU A 5 -9.15 59.83 39.50
C LEU A 5 -8.03 58.78 39.57
N TRP A 6 -8.35 57.49 39.52
CA TRP A 6 -7.38 56.43 39.23
C TRP A 6 -7.86 55.64 38.00
N VAL A 7 -7.03 55.68 36.97
CA VAL A 7 -7.17 54.96 35.71
C VAL A 7 -6.94 53.48 35.97
N VAL A 8 -7.91 52.65 35.64
CA VAL A 8 -7.76 51.18 35.62
C VAL A 8 -7.57 50.77 34.16
N ALA A 9 -6.36 50.35 33.80
CA ALA A 9 -6.10 49.66 32.53
C ALA A 9 -6.44 48.17 32.70
N PRO A 10 -7.21 47.53 31.79
CA PRO A 10 -7.35 46.08 31.81
C PRO A 10 -6.17 45.42 31.10
N ALA A 11 -5.47 44.54 31.83
CA ALA A 11 -4.53 43.59 31.27
C ALA A 11 -5.28 42.52 30.47
N TRP A 12 -5.14 42.50 29.15
CA TRP A 12 -5.53 41.35 28.32
C TRP A 12 -4.29 40.58 27.90
N ALA A 13 -4.29 39.30 28.27
CA ALA A 13 -3.27 38.32 27.95
C ALA A 13 -3.11 38.16 26.44
N ALA A 14 -1.87 38.32 25.96
CA ALA A 14 -1.49 37.96 24.60
C ALA A 14 -1.41 36.42 24.49
N LEU A 15 -2.42 35.79 23.90
CA LEU A 15 -2.26 34.45 23.33
C LEU A 15 -1.46 34.59 22.04
N ALA A 16 -0.20 34.16 22.08
CA ALA A 16 0.59 33.94 20.88
C ALA A 16 0.00 32.74 20.10
N VAL A 17 -0.83 33.03 19.10
CA VAL A 17 -1.22 32.06 18.08
C VAL A 17 0.02 31.78 17.24
N THR A 18 0.63 30.62 17.44
CA THR A 18 1.61 30.09 16.50
C THR A 18 0.86 29.74 15.21
N THR A 19 1.14 30.47 14.13
CA THR A 19 0.63 30.14 12.80
C THR A 19 1.34 28.87 12.32
N ALA A 20 0.73 27.70 12.55
CA ALA A 20 1.05 26.52 11.77
C ALA A 20 0.64 26.77 10.32
N PRO A 21 1.47 26.45 9.32
CA PRO A 21 1.06 26.55 7.92
C PRO A 21 -0.04 25.51 7.69
N ALA A 22 -1.23 25.98 7.32
CA ALA A 22 -2.28 25.11 6.82
C ALA A 22 -1.76 24.40 5.56
N LEU A 23 -1.63 23.08 5.64
CA LEU A 23 -1.44 22.22 4.48
C LEU A 23 -2.61 22.48 3.52
N ALA A 24 -2.30 23.08 2.38
CA ALA A 24 -3.25 23.26 1.29
C ALA A 24 -3.69 21.88 0.76
N ASN A 25 -4.79 21.36 1.29
CA ASN A 25 -5.57 20.35 0.59
C ASN A 25 -6.07 21.01 -0.69
N GLY A 26 -5.57 20.56 -1.84
CA GLY A 26 -5.97 21.04 -3.16
C GLY A 26 -7.47 20.87 -3.37
N ASN A 27 -8.23 21.92 -3.08
CA ASN A 27 -9.63 22.03 -3.45
C ASN A 27 -9.67 22.22 -4.97
N ALA A 28 -10.32 21.30 -5.69
CA ALA A 28 -10.53 21.41 -7.12
C ALA A 28 -11.37 22.67 -7.40
N THR A 29 -10.71 23.79 -7.70
CA THR A 29 -11.36 25.06 -8.00
C THR A 29 -11.74 25.08 -9.48
N GLY A 30 -13.03 24.89 -9.77
CA GLY A 30 -13.60 25.22 -11.07
C GLY A 30 -13.88 26.73 -11.13
N ASN A 31 -13.37 27.42 -12.15
CA ASN A 31 -13.61 28.85 -12.33
C ASN A 31 -14.73 29.04 -13.38
N PHE A 32 -15.88 29.56 -12.96
CA PHE A 32 -17.06 29.74 -13.83
C PHE A 32 -17.16 31.18 -14.34
N ALA A 33 -17.94 31.39 -15.41
CA ALA A 33 -18.15 32.71 -16.00
C ALA A 33 -18.57 33.73 -14.93
N GLY A 34 -17.66 34.67 -14.61
CA GLY A 34 -17.80 35.62 -13.50
C GLY A 34 -16.76 35.51 -12.38
N ASN A 35 -15.71 34.68 -12.50
CA ASN A 35 -14.68 34.46 -11.47
C ASN A 35 -15.27 34.00 -10.12
N VAL A 36 -16.28 33.14 -10.15
CA VAL A 36 -16.87 32.55 -8.94
C VAL A 36 -16.21 31.20 -8.70
N PRO A 37 -15.27 31.07 -7.73
CA PRO A 37 -14.61 29.79 -7.45
C PRO A 37 -15.57 28.86 -6.72
N GLY A 38 -15.83 27.66 -7.27
CA GLY A 38 -16.66 26.67 -6.58
C GLY A 38 -15.93 25.99 -5.41
N ASN A 39 -16.67 25.68 -4.35
CA ASN A 39 -16.19 24.92 -3.18
C ASN A 39 -16.99 23.61 -3.02
N ALA A 40 -16.31 22.47 -3.24
CA ALA A 40 -16.92 21.15 -3.17
C ALA A 40 -17.57 20.83 -1.79
N ALA A 41 -16.96 21.28 -0.69
CA ALA A 41 -17.47 21.03 0.66
C ALA A 41 -18.76 21.81 0.94
N ALA A 42 -18.83 23.07 0.50
CA ALA A 42 -20.05 23.86 0.58
C ALA A 42 -21.15 23.29 -0.34
N GLY A 43 -20.75 22.79 -1.52
CA GLY A 43 -21.64 22.14 -2.47
C GLY A 43 -22.25 20.86 -1.91
N GLN A 44 -21.47 20.06 -1.19
CA GLN A 44 -21.96 18.85 -0.51
C GLN A 44 -23.09 19.17 0.46
N ILE A 45 -22.94 20.19 1.30
CA ILE A 45 -23.97 20.60 2.27
C ILE A 45 -25.25 21.04 1.56
N LYS A 46 -25.12 21.83 0.49
CA LYS A 46 -26.25 22.36 -0.29
C LYS A 46 -26.95 21.29 -1.13
N SER A 47 -26.25 20.21 -1.47
CA SER A 47 -26.76 19.12 -2.31
C SER A 47 -27.84 18.25 -1.66
N ALA A 48 -28.10 18.43 -0.35
CA ALA A 48 -29.01 17.58 0.42
C ALA A 48 -30.42 17.52 -0.18
N SER A 49 -30.96 18.65 -0.63
CA SER A 49 -32.29 18.71 -1.26
C SER A 49 -32.32 18.13 -2.68
N CYS A 50 -31.18 18.14 -3.38
CA CYS A 50 -31.05 17.65 -4.75
C CYS A 50 -31.02 16.11 -4.82
N ALA A 51 -30.54 15.45 -3.76
CA ALA A 51 -30.40 14.00 -3.69
C ALA A 51 -31.75 13.26 -3.75
N GLY A 52 -32.87 13.90 -3.41
CA GLY A 52 -34.20 13.30 -3.47
C GLY A 52 -34.63 12.88 -4.87
N CYS A 53 -34.16 13.58 -5.90
CA CYS A 53 -34.45 13.25 -7.31
C CYS A 53 -33.20 12.74 -8.03
N HIS A 54 -32.04 13.38 -7.83
CA HIS A 54 -30.82 13.04 -8.58
C HIS A 54 -29.98 11.93 -7.93
N GLY A 55 -30.46 11.34 -6.83
CA GLY A 55 -29.76 10.31 -6.08
C GLY A 55 -28.59 10.83 -5.25
N MET A 56 -28.13 10.01 -4.31
CA MET A 56 -27.01 10.35 -3.43
C MET A 56 -25.73 10.52 -4.27
N GLY A 57 -24.98 11.60 -4.03
CA GLY A 57 -23.82 11.95 -4.86
C GLY A 57 -24.17 12.25 -6.33
N GLY A 58 -25.45 12.42 -6.68
CA GLY A 58 -25.89 12.67 -8.05
C GLY A 58 -26.02 11.41 -8.90
N ASN A 59 -26.04 10.23 -8.29
CA ASN A 59 -26.26 8.95 -8.98
C ASN A 59 -27.73 8.56 -8.92
N SER A 60 -28.52 8.99 -9.91
CA SER A 60 -29.95 8.71 -9.95
C SER A 60 -30.20 7.23 -10.24
N THR A 61 -31.13 6.63 -9.49
CA THR A 61 -31.64 5.27 -9.76
C THR A 61 -32.91 5.28 -10.62
N ASN A 62 -33.53 6.46 -10.81
CA ASN A 62 -34.70 6.63 -11.66
C ASN A 62 -34.26 7.22 -13.01
N PRO A 63 -34.50 6.55 -14.14
CA PRO A 63 -34.12 7.04 -15.46
C PRO A 63 -34.79 8.37 -15.87
N GLN A 64 -35.89 8.77 -15.21
CA GLN A 64 -36.52 10.07 -15.43
C GLN A 64 -35.69 11.23 -14.86
N TYR A 65 -34.86 11.00 -13.84
CA TYR A 65 -33.99 12.01 -13.27
C TYR A 65 -32.56 11.81 -13.74
N PRO A 66 -31.90 12.83 -14.33
CA PRO A 66 -30.56 12.68 -14.85
C PRO A 66 -29.54 12.51 -13.71
N THR A 67 -28.61 11.56 -13.89
CA THR A 67 -27.40 11.45 -13.06
C THR A 67 -26.55 12.70 -13.24
N LEU A 68 -26.21 13.36 -12.13
CA LEU A 68 -25.33 14.54 -12.06
C LEU A 68 -23.87 14.16 -11.74
N ALA A 69 -23.64 13.00 -11.14
CA ALA A 69 -22.30 12.54 -10.76
C ALA A 69 -21.37 12.56 -11.97
N GLY A 70 -20.16 13.10 -11.80
CA GLY A 70 -19.10 13.13 -12.81
C GLY A 70 -19.42 13.96 -14.05
N ARG A 71 -20.57 14.66 -14.10
CA ARG A 71 -20.86 15.60 -15.19
C ARG A 71 -19.93 16.80 -15.09
N ASN A 72 -19.59 17.36 -16.24
CA ASN A 72 -18.73 18.54 -16.31
C ASN A 72 -19.30 19.67 -15.43
N ALA A 73 -18.45 20.26 -14.58
CA ALA A 73 -18.87 21.30 -13.64
C ALA A 73 -19.47 22.50 -14.38
N THR A 74 -18.84 22.94 -15.47
CA THR A 74 -19.31 24.08 -16.27
C THR A 74 -20.70 23.82 -16.83
N PHE A 75 -20.96 22.59 -17.27
CA PHE A 75 -22.28 22.19 -17.73
C PHE A 75 -23.33 22.27 -16.62
N ILE A 76 -23.05 21.72 -15.42
CA ILE A 76 -23.98 21.78 -14.28
C ILE A 76 -24.27 23.23 -13.89
N PHE A 77 -23.23 24.07 -13.77
CA PHE A 77 -23.36 25.48 -13.45
C PHE A 77 -24.24 26.21 -14.46
N GLN A 78 -23.96 26.03 -15.76
CA GLN A 78 -24.74 26.66 -16.82
C GLN A 78 -26.19 26.20 -16.81
N GLN A 79 -26.44 24.92 -16.53
CA GLN A 79 -27.79 24.37 -16.51
C GLN A 79 -28.62 24.94 -15.33
N LEU A 80 -28.03 25.05 -14.14
CA LEU A 80 -28.66 25.68 -12.98
C LEU A 80 -28.95 27.17 -13.24
N ARG A 81 -27.99 27.88 -13.86
CA ARG A 81 -28.19 29.28 -14.26
C ARG A 81 -29.31 29.43 -15.30
N ALA A 82 -29.38 28.51 -16.26
CA ALA A 82 -30.42 28.52 -17.28
C ALA A 82 -31.82 28.31 -16.67
N PHE A 83 -31.97 27.40 -15.70
CA PHE A 83 -33.22 27.24 -14.96
C PHE A 83 -33.59 28.48 -14.12
N LYS A 84 -32.61 29.11 -13.46
CA LYS A 84 -32.87 30.33 -12.68
C LYS A 84 -33.31 31.50 -13.56
N THR A 85 -32.70 31.66 -14.72
CA THR A 85 -32.97 32.77 -15.65
C THR A 85 -34.14 32.51 -16.60
N GLY A 86 -34.73 31.32 -16.58
CA GLY A 86 -35.80 30.92 -17.50
C GLY A 86 -35.34 30.59 -18.93
N GLN A 87 -34.02 30.52 -19.17
CA GLN A 87 -33.46 30.06 -20.45
C GLN A 87 -33.67 28.55 -20.68
N ASN A 88 -33.81 27.80 -19.59
CA ASN A 88 -34.35 26.44 -19.64
C ASN A 88 -35.51 26.36 -18.65
N TYR A 89 -36.53 25.57 -18.99
CA TYR A 89 -37.71 25.39 -18.15
C TYR A 89 -37.97 23.91 -17.91
N ASP A 90 -38.13 23.57 -16.64
CA ASP A 90 -38.62 22.29 -16.17
C ASP A 90 -39.48 22.52 -14.92
N ALA A 91 -40.65 21.89 -14.85
CA ALA A 91 -41.62 22.14 -13.78
C ALA A 91 -41.09 21.76 -12.39
N GLN A 92 -40.13 20.84 -12.30
CA GLN A 92 -39.55 20.37 -11.04
C GLN A 92 -38.24 21.12 -10.71
N MET A 93 -37.36 21.31 -11.70
CA MET A 93 -36.04 21.90 -11.48
C MET A 93 -36.03 23.44 -11.47
N THR A 94 -36.97 24.10 -12.13
CA THR A 94 -37.03 25.57 -12.14
C THR A 94 -37.21 26.13 -10.73
N PRO A 95 -38.18 25.67 -9.91
CA PRO A 95 -38.33 26.13 -8.52
C PRO A 95 -37.10 25.84 -7.65
N MET A 96 -36.38 24.74 -7.92
CA MET A 96 -35.17 24.36 -7.18
C MET A 96 -33.99 25.28 -7.48
N ALA A 97 -33.89 25.81 -8.70
CA ALA A 97 -32.80 26.71 -9.10
C ALA A 97 -33.04 28.18 -8.69
N GLN A 98 -34.30 28.60 -8.50
CA GLN A 98 -34.66 29.97 -8.14
C GLN A 98 -33.94 30.51 -6.88
N PRO A 99 -33.88 29.79 -5.74
CA PRO A 99 -33.24 30.32 -4.53
C PRO A 99 -31.71 30.31 -4.58
N LEU A 100 -31.08 29.62 -5.54
CA LEU A 100 -29.62 29.47 -5.58
C LEU A 100 -28.93 30.78 -5.97
N SER A 101 -27.91 31.16 -5.22
CA SER A 101 -26.96 32.20 -5.63
C SER A 101 -25.98 31.65 -6.69
N MET A 102 -25.25 32.54 -7.39
CA MET A 102 -24.20 32.10 -8.31
C MET A 102 -23.12 31.28 -7.61
N GLN A 103 -22.79 31.61 -6.34
CA GLN A 103 -21.85 30.84 -5.54
C GLN A 103 -22.40 29.44 -5.22
N ASP A 104 -23.68 29.32 -4.86
CA ASP A 104 -24.29 28.01 -4.60
C ASP A 104 -24.26 27.11 -5.84
N MET A 105 -24.53 27.68 -7.01
CA MET A 105 -24.45 26.95 -8.28
C MET A 105 -23.02 26.49 -8.58
N ALA A 106 -22.02 27.34 -8.33
CA ALA A 106 -20.60 27.00 -8.51
C ALA A 106 -20.16 25.89 -7.55
N ASP A 107 -20.58 25.98 -6.28
CA ASP A 107 -20.31 24.99 -5.25
C ASP A 107 -20.92 23.63 -5.60
N LEU A 108 -22.21 23.61 -5.99
CA LEU A 108 -22.92 22.40 -6.41
C LEU A 108 -22.31 21.79 -7.68
N ALA A 109 -21.93 22.61 -8.65
CA ALA A 109 -21.30 22.18 -9.88
C ALA A 109 -19.96 21.47 -9.64
N VAL A 110 -19.08 22.07 -8.83
CA VAL A 110 -17.80 21.46 -8.45
C VAL A 110 -18.05 20.16 -7.67
N TYR A 111 -18.94 20.18 -6.69
CA TYR A 111 -19.29 19.00 -5.91
C TYR A 111 -19.71 17.82 -6.80
N TYR A 112 -20.75 17.97 -7.63
CA TYR A 112 -21.28 16.89 -8.47
C TYR A 112 -20.28 16.42 -9.54
N SER A 113 -19.50 17.32 -10.11
CA SER A 113 -18.46 16.96 -11.07
C SER A 113 -17.35 16.09 -10.47
N SER A 114 -17.11 16.21 -9.16
CA SER A 114 -16.14 15.40 -8.43
C SER A 114 -16.69 14.04 -7.96
N GLN A 115 -17.99 13.77 -8.16
CA GLN A 115 -18.59 12.50 -7.74
C GLN A 115 -18.32 11.41 -8.77
N GLY A 116 -18.10 10.18 -8.30
CA GLY A 116 -17.96 9.01 -9.19
C GLY A 116 -19.31 8.64 -9.80
N THR A 117 -19.39 8.61 -11.14
CA THR A 117 -20.55 8.07 -11.88
C THR A 117 -20.73 6.60 -11.56
N GLY A 118 -21.89 6.21 -11.00
CA GLY A 118 -22.28 4.82 -10.80
C GLY A 118 -21.24 3.97 -10.09
N GLY A 119 -20.42 4.63 -9.26
CA GLY A 119 -19.33 3.99 -8.56
C GLY A 119 -18.50 4.88 -7.65
N GLY A 120 -19.10 5.21 -6.51
CA GLY A 120 -18.77 6.42 -5.75
C GLY A 120 -17.91 6.22 -4.51
N ASN A 121 -17.20 7.29 -4.12
CA ASN A 121 -16.68 7.52 -2.77
C ASN A 121 -17.76 7.26 -1.70
N PHE A 122 -17.53 6.29 -0.81
CA PHE A 122 -18.39 5.99 0.32
C PHE A 122 -17.79 6.63 1.59
N GLN A 123 -18.21 7.85 1.91
CA GLN A 123 -18.03 8.41 3.25
C GLN A 123 -19.03 7.72 4.19
N GLY A 124 -18.49 6.99 5.18
CA GLY A 124 -19.24 6.08 6.04
C GLY A 124 -20.28 6.74 6.94
N TYR A 125 -21.31 5.97 7.29
CA TYR A 125 -22.16 6.25 8.44
C TYR A 125 -22.03 5.10 9.45
N GLY A 126 -21.63 5.47 10.67
CA GLY A 126 -21.94 4.67 11.85
C GLY A 126 -23.46 4.59 12.03
N ASN A 127 -23.92 3.42 12.48
CA ASN A 127 -25.28 3.10 12.92
C ASN A 127 -26.43 3.43 11.94
N GLY A 128 -26.80 2.45 11.11
CA GLY A 128 -28.22 2.20 10.81
C GLY A 128 -28.74 2.59 9.42
N ALA A 129 -27.91 3.04 8.48
CA ALA A 129 -28.37 3.23 7.09
C ALA A 129 -28.27 1.92 6.28
N SER A 130 -29.36 1.61 5.57
CA SER A 130 -29.61 0.40 4.75
C SER A 130 -28.37 -0.28 4.17
N TRP A 131 -28.14 -1.51 4.64
CA TRP A 131 -27.13 -2.45 4.13
C TRP A 131 -27.40 -2.76 2.64
N ASN A 132 -26.49 -2.35 1.75
CA ASN A 132 -26.33 -3.02 0.47
C ASN A 132 -25.08 -3.91 0.52
N PRO A 133 -25.21 -5.24 0.66
CA PRO A 133 -24.09 -6.16 0.74
C PRO A 133 -23.29 -6.30 -0.57
N ASN A 134 -23.74 -5.68 -1.67
CA ASN A 134 -23.14 -5.80 -2.98
C ASN A 134 -22.98 -4.42 -3.65
N MET A 135 -21.79 -3.82 -3.52
CA MET A 135 -21.47 -2.53 -4.16
C MET A 135 -20.58 -2.78 -5.38
N ASN A 136 -21.03 -2.39 -6.57
CA ASN A 136 -20.20 -2.52 -7.78
C ASN A 136 -18.99 -1.60 -7.75
N HIS A 137 -19.11 -0.44 -7.08
CA HIS A 137 -18.01 0.51 -6.99
C HIS A 137 -18.15 1.36 -5.71
N ALA A 138 -17.11 1.32 -4.90
CA ALA A 138 -16.83 2.19 -3.76
C ALA A 138 -15.55 3.00 -4.07
N GLY A 139 -15.49 4.25 -3.64
CA GLY A 139 -14.28 5.06 -3.71
C GLY A 139 -13.50 4.91 -2.40
N SER A 140 -12.95 6.02 -1.91
CA SER A 140 -12.28 6.07 -0.63
C SER A 140 -13.27 5.79 0.52
N ASN A 141 -12.82 5.00 1.47
CA ASN A 141 -13.60 4.52 2.61
C ASN A 141 -12.80 4.75 3.90
N MET A 142 -13.42 5.29 4.94
CA MET A 142 -12.79 5.48 6.25
C MET A 142 -13.61 4.84 7.36
N GLY A 143 -12.95 4.11 8.26
CA GLY A 143 -13.54 3.62 9.52
C GLY A 143 -14.62 2.54 9.36
N TRP A 144 -14.58 1.77 8.27
CA TRP A 144 -15.61 0.79 7.95
C TRP A 144 -15.63 -0.41 8.92
N ASN A 145 -16.82 -0.91 9.24
CA ASN A 145 -17.00 -2.13 10.03
C ASN A 145 -18.04 -3.05 9.35
N GLY A 146 -17.59 -4.14 8.75
CA GLY A 146 -18.45 -5.12 8.07
C GLY A 146 -17.71 -5.95 7.01
N SER A 147 -18.43 -6.90 6.39
CA SER A 147 -17.89 -7.81 5.37
C SER A 147 -18.64 -7.70 4.03
N PRO A 148 -18.70 -6.51 3.40
CA PRO A 148 -19.39 -6.34 2.12
C PRO A 148 -18.66 -7.04 0.97
N ASN A 149 -19.41 -7.40 -0.07
CA ASN A 149 -18.85 -7.75 -1.36
C ASN A 149 -18.76 -6.47 -2.22
N MET A 150 -17.57 -6.13 -2.67
CA MET A 150 -17.32 -4.94 -3.48
C MET A 150 -16.58 -5.32 -4.75
N ASN A 151 -17.11 -4.99 -5.92
CA ASN A 151 -16.39 -5.30 -7.15
C ASN A 151 -15.18 -4.35 -7.31
N ASN A 152 -15.37 -3.06 -7.11
CA ASN A 152 -14.34 -2.05 -7.23
C ASN A 152 -14.30 -1.14 -6.00
N ALA A 153 -13.15 -0.97 -5.35
CA ALA A 153 -12.91 -0.08 -4.21
C ALA A 153 -11.75 0.90 -4.53
N TYR A 154 -11.91 1.71 -5.57
CA TYR A 154 -10.87 2.58 -6.12
C TYR A 154 -10.73 3.86 -5.29
N GLY A 155 -9.93 3.81 -4.23
CA GLY A 155 -9.65 4.96 -3.38
C GLY A 155 -8.71 4.64 -2.22
N GLN A 156 -8.65 5.54 -1.24
CA GLN A 156 -7.98 5.27 0.03
C GLN A 156 -8.94 4.59 1.00
N ASN A 157 -8.56 3.42 1.49
CA ASN A 157 -9.32 2.59 2.40
C ASN A 157 -8.63 2.58 3.76
N ILE A 158 -9.15 3.34 4.72
CA ILE A 158 -8.46 3.62 5.99
C ILE A 158 -9.25 3.04 7.17
N GLY A 159 -8.56 2.33 8.06
CA GLY A 159 -9.10 1.93 9.37
C GLY A 159 -10.28 0.97 9.29
N MET A 160 -10.22 0.00 8.38
CA MET A 160 -11.32 -0.94 8.16
C MET A 160 -11.30 -2.13 9.11
N ARG A 161 -12.49 -2.67 9.40
CA ARG A 161 -12.74 -3.86 10.21
C ARG A 161 -13.72 -4.81 9.49
N GLY A 162 -13.51 -6.11 9.58
CA GLY A 162 -14.37 -7.15 8.98
C GLY A 162 -13.68 -7.95 7.88
N ASN A 163 -14.39 -8.70 7.04
CA ASN A 163 -13.80 -9.60 6.03
C ASN A 163 -14.47 -9.43 4.64
N PRO A 164 -14.31 -8.28 3.97
CA PRO A 164 -14.88 -8.00 2.66
C PRO A 164 -14.19 -8.82 1.57
N ASN A 165 -14.94 -9.02 0.49
CA ASN A 165 -14.42 -9.51 -0.77
C ASN A 165 -14.30 -8.33 -1.74
N MET A 166 -13.11 -8.09 -2.30
CA MET A 166 -12.85 -6.98 -3.22
C MET A 166 -12.18 -7.45 -4.51
N ASN A 167 -12.80 -7.26 -5.68
CA ASN A 167 -12.11 -7.61 -6.92
C ASN A 167 -10.99 -6.61 -7.25
N HIS A 168 -11.24 -5.31 -7.10
CA HIS A 168 -10.22 -4.28 -7.15
C HIS A 168 -10.24 -3.43 -5.89
N ALA A 169 -9.07 -3.18 -5.29
CA ALA A 169 -8.92 -2.31 -4.13
C ALA A 169 -7.81 -1.29 -4.40
N GLY A 170 -8.04 -0.03 -4.05
CA GLY A 170 -7.05 1.03 -4.13
C GLY A 170 -5.97 0.92 -3.05
N SER A 171 -5.60 2.04 -2.44
CA SER A 171 -4.60 2.04 -1.36
C SER A 171 -5.27 1.72 -0.03
N ASN A 172 -4.72 0.78 0.74
CA ASN A 172 -5.29 0.33 2.01
C ASN A 172 -4.37 0.69 3.19
N MET A 173 -4.91 1.28 4.25
CA MET A 173 -4.17 1.68 5.45
C MET A 173 -4.90 1.26 6.72
N GLY A 174 -4.29 0.39 7.52
CA GLY A 174 -4.84 0.00 8.82
C GLY A 174 -6.06 -0.90 8.68
N TRP A 175 -5.85 -2.21 8.81
CA TRP A 175 -6.86 -3.21 8.52
C TRP A 175 -6.91 -4.26 9.64
N ASN A 176 -8.09 -4.45 10.23
CA ASN A 176 -8.34 -5.43 11.29
C ASN A 176 -9.38 -6.46 10.83
N GLY A 177 -8.88 -7.56 10.25
CA GLY A 177 -9.68 -8.63 9.70
C GLY A 177 -8.91 -9.38 8.62
N SER A 178 -9.63 -10.22 7.87
CA SER A 178 -9.10 -11.13 6.86
C SER A 178 -9.80 -10.92 5.52
N PRO A 179 -9.50 -9.81 4.83
CA PRO A 179 -10.12 -9.51 3.55
C PRO A 179 -9.62 -10.48 2.47
N ASN A 180 -10.47 -10.73 1.49
CA ASN A 180 -10.07 -11.37 0.23
C ASN A 180 -10.04 -10.28 -0.85
N MET A 181 -8.88 -10.05 -1.48
CA MET A 181 -8.84 -9.09 -2.59
C MET A 181 -8.04 -9.59 -3.79
N ASN A 182 -8.57 -9.36 -4.98
CA ASN A 182 -7.98 -9.88 -6.21
C ASN A 182 -6.94 -8.96 -6.83
N ASN A 183 -7.19 -7.65 -6.90
CA ASN A 183 -6.27 -6.71 -7.55
C ASN A 183 -6.07 -5.43 -6.73
N MET A 184 -4.82 -5.14 -6.37
CA MET A 184 -4.39 -4.01 -5.56
C MET A 184 -3.22 -3.27 -6.24
N PRO A 185 -3.50 -2.27 -7.09
CA PRO A 185 -2.45 -1.43 -7.67
C PRO A 185 -1.87 -0.41 -6.67
N GLY A 186 -2.54 -0.17 -5.54
CA GLY A 186 -2.18 0.87 -4.57
C GLY A 186 -1.20 0.45 -3.49
N TRP A 187 -0.98 1.35 -2.53
CA TRP A 187 -0.13 1.13 -1.36
C TRP A 187 -0.90 0.40 -0.27
N ASN A 188 -0.29 -0.63 0.34
CA ASN A 188 -0.91 -1.40 1.40
C ASN A 188 -0.10 -1.27 2.69
N THR A 189 -0.67 -0.68 3.74
CA THR A 189 0.02 -0.45 5.01
C THR A 189 -0.82 -0.85 6.22
N GLY A 190 -0.15 -1.13 7.35
CA GLY A 190 -0.81 -1.23 8.66
C GLY A 190 -1.68 -2.47 8.85
N TRP A 191 -1.31 -3.58 8.21
CA TRP A 191 -2.00 -4.85 8.44
C TRP A 191 -1.75 -5.32 9.87
N SER A 192 -2.85 -5.51 10.59
CA SER A 192 -2.85 -6.02 11.95
C SER A 192 -3.69 -7.28 11.97
N GLY A 193 -3.24 -8.29 11.22
CA GLY A 193 -3.74 -9.64 11.41
C GLY A 193 -3.29 -10.13 12.78
N ASN A 194 -4.24 -10.33 13.68
CA ASN A 194 -4.06 -10.97 14.99
C ASN A 194 -3.30 -10.12 16.04
N GLN A 195 -3.95 -9.08 16.58
CA GLN A 195 -3.59 -8.63 17.93
C GLN A 195 -4.21 -9.58 18.95
N ASN A 196 -3.48 -10.63 19.28
CA ASN A 196 -3.58 -11.25 20.58
C ASN A 196 -2.78 -10.39 21.58
N THR A 197 -3.21 -9.15 21.81
CA THR A 197 -2.74 -8.37 22.96
C THR A 197 -3.65 -8.74 24.13
N ARG A 198 -3.07 -9.45 25.09
CA ARG A 198 -3.65 -9.94 26.35
C ARG A 198 -4.76 -9.03 26.92
N THR A 199 -6.00 -9.48 26.89
CA THR A 199 -6.89 -9.65 28.05
C THR A 199 -8.27 -10.07 27.54
N ASN A 200 -8.72 -11.25 27.95
CA ASN A 200 -10.11 -11.68 27.81
C ASN A 200 -10.60 -12.05 26.38
N ARG A 201 -10.62 -13.37 26.15
CA ARG A 201 -11.56 -14.13 25.29
C ARG A 201 -12.36 -13.33 24.24
N ARG A 202 -11.90 -13.41 23.00
CA ARG A 202 -12.76 -13.73 21.84
C ARG A 202 -11.90 -14.38 20.76
N ILE A 203 -12.09 -15.68 20.60
CA ILE A 203 -11.56 -16.47 19.48
C ILE A 203 -12.16 -15.86 18.22
N CYS A 204 -11.37 -15.10 17.45
CA CYS A 204 -11.71 -14.83 16.06
C CYS A 204 -11.26 -16.05 15.26
N THR A 205 -12.19 -16.93 14.93
CA THR A 205 -11.93 -18.01 13.98
C THR A 205 -11.78 -17.44 12.57
N HIS A 206 -10.53 -17.35 12.12
CA HIS A 206 -9.99 -17.85 10.85
C HIS A 206 -10.01 -16.93 9.61
N GLY A 207 -8.80 -16.62 9.15
CA GLY A 207 -8.49 -16.18 7.80
C GLY A 207 -7.08 -15.58 7.74
N THR A 208 -6.15 -16.20 7.02
CA THR A 208 -5.00 -15.46 6.47
C THR A 208 -5.57 -14.63 5.33
N PRO A 209 -5.41 -13.29 5.32
CA PRO A 209 -5.96 -12.53 4.22
C PRO A 209 -5.36 -13.02 2.89
N GLY A 210 -6.22 -13.17 1.89
CA GLY A 210 -5.83 -13.61 0.56
C GLY A 210 -5.68 -12.41 -0.37
N MET A 211 -4.52 -12.27 -1.00
CA MET A 211 -4.28 -11.30 -2.05
C MET A 211 -3.87 -12.01 -3.33
N ASN A 212 -4.59 -11.82 -4.43
CA ASN A 212 -4.16 -12.43 -5.70
C ASN A 212 -3.07 -11.58 -6.38
N HIS A 213 -3.33 -10.28 -6.58
CA HIS A 213 -2.41 -9.34 -7.23
C HIS A 213 -2.19 -8.08 -6.37
N ALA A 214 -1.12 -8.05 -5.59
CA ALA A 214 -0.69 -6.93 -4.76
C ALA A 214 0.50 -6.19 -5.40
N HIS A 215 0.28 -5.58 -6.56
CA HIS A 215 1.34 -5.02 -7.42
C HIS A 215 2.07 -3.80 -6.84
N GLY A 216 1.48 -3.09 -5.89
CA GLY A 216 2.07 -1.90 -5.28
C GLY A 216 3.16 -2.18 -4.23
N GLN A 217 3.42 -1.18 -3.38
CA GLN A 217 4.30 -1.34 -2.22
C GLN A 217 3.48 -1.87 -1.02
N ASN A 218 3.92 -3.00 -0.46
CA ASN A 218 3.26 -3.68 0.65
C ASN A 218 4.12 -3.54 1.91
N ILE A 219 3.63 -2.73 2.86
CA ILE A 219 4.29 -2.45 4.13
C ILE A 219 3.50 -3.11 5.25
N GLY A 220 3.97 -4.27 5.71
CA GLY A 220 3.35 -4.98 6.82
C GLY A 220 4.18 -4.82 8.09
N ARG A 221 3.53 -4.60 9.23
CA ARG A 221 4.19 -4.76 10.54
C ARG A 221 3.88 -6.12 11.16
N HIS A 222 2.65 -6.62 11.01
CA HIS A 222 2.20 -7.87 11.62
C HIS A 222 1.23 -8.65 10.70
N GLY A 223 1.21 -9.98 10.85
CA GLY A 223 0.30 -10.89 10.12
C GLY A 223 1.01 -11.81 9.11
N ASN A 224 0.29 -12.86 8.68
CA ASN A 224 0.77 -13.86 7.71
C ASN A 224 -0.18 -13.88 6.49
N PRO A 225 -0.14 -12.87 5.62
CA PRO A 225 -0.95 -12.86 4.40
C PRO A 225 -0.51 -13.96 3.44
N ASN A 226 -1.45 -14.43 2.61
CA ASN A 226 -1.15 -15.24 1.45
C ASN A 226 -1.26 -14.36 0.19
N MET A 227 -0.15 -14.15 -0.53
CA MET A 227 -0.11 -13.33 -1.73
C MET A 227 0.33 -14.17 -2.93
N ASN A 228 -0.46 -14.22 -4.00
CA ASN A 228 -0.03 -14.93 -5.22
C ASN A 228 0.99 -14.12 -6.01
N ASN A 229 0.70 -12.84 -6.27
CA ASN A 229 1.58 -11.91 -6.97
C ASN A 229 1.76 -10.67 -6.12
N ALA A 230 2.93 -10.49 -5.52
CA ALA A 230 3.32 -9.34 -4.73
C ALA A 230 4.35 -8.49 -5.49
N GLY A 231 4.17 -7.17 -5.42
CA GLY A 231 5.12 -6.17 -5.88
C GLY A 231 6.30 -6.04 -4.92
N SER A 232 6.58 -4.82 -4.46
CA SER A 232 7.67 -4.57 -3.52
C SER A 232 7.17 -4.68 -2.08
N ASN A 233 7.94 -5.31 -1.19
CA ASN A 233 7.55 -5.59 0.19
C ASN A 233 8.52 -4.95 1.19
N MET A 234 8.02 -4.39 2.28
CA MET A 234 8.86 -3.71 3.28
C MET A 234 8.43 -3.97 4.73
N GLY A 235 9.41 -4.15 5.61
CA GLY A 235 9.24 -3.99 7.06
C GLY A 235 8.49 -5.10 7.81
N TRP A 236 8.28 -6.26 7.17
CA TRP A 236 7.50 -7.36 7.71
C TRP A 236 8.15 -8.00 8.93
N ASN A 237 7.39 -8.24 10.00
CA ASN A 237 7.88 -8.87 11.23
C ASN A 237 7.20 -10.21 11.56
N ARG A 238 6.86 -10.99 10.52
CA ARG A 238 6.20 -12.31 10.57
C ARG A 238 6.44 -13.07 9.25
N ASN A 239 5.68 -14.15 9.01
CA ASN A 239 5.91 -15.10 7.92
C ASN A 239 4.78 -15.02 6.87
N PRO A 240 4.78 -14.03 5.97
CA PRO A 240 3.88 -14.04 4.81
C PRO A 240 4.20 -15.23 3.89
N ASN A 241 3.18 -15.78 3.23
CA ASN A 241 3.36 -16.73 2.14
C ASN A 241 3.18 -15.99 0.82
N MET A 242 4.18 -16.03 -0.07
CA MET A 242 4.15 -15.29 -1.32
C MET A 242 4.52 -16.20 -2.49
N ASN A 243 3.63 -16.48 -3.44
CA ASN A 243 4.02 -17.31 -4.59
C ASN A 243 5.04 -16.57 -5.46
N HIS A 244 4.71 -15.36 -5.91
CA HIS A 244 5.63 -14.48 -6.62
C HIS A 244 5.78 -13.15 -5.87
N ALA A 245 7.01 -12.75 -5.58
CA ALA A 245 7.40 -11.49 -4.97
C ALA A 245 8.41 -10.78 -5.88
N TYR A 246 7.93 -10.24 -7.00
CA TYR A 246 8.78 -9.77 -8.11
C TYR A 246 9.53 -8.46 -7.82
N GLY A 247 9.07 -7.67 -6.86
CA GLY A 247 9.68 -6.38 -6.51
C GLY A 247 10.90 -6.49 -5.61
N GLN A 248 11.21 -5.38 -4.93
CA GLN A 248 12.22 -5.34 -3.88
C GLN A 248 11.61 -5.75 -2.53
N ASN A 249 12.30 -6.60 -1.78
CA ASN A 249 11.89 -7.09 -0.47
C ASN A 249 12.88 -6.57 0.59
N ASN A 250 12.49 -5.53 1.33
CA ASN A 250 13.40 -4.78 2.20
C ASN A 250 13.05 -4.92 3.69
N GLY A 251 14.05 -5.11 4.54
CA GLY A 251 13.88 -5.02 5.99
C GLY A 251 12.89 -6.06 6.53
N MET A 252 12.97 -7.29 6.02
CA MET A 252 12.07 -8.36 6.40
C MET A 252 12.62 -9.13 7.60
N TYR A 253 11.73 -9.54 8.49
CA TYR A 253 12.02 -10.37 9.65
C TYR A 253 11.10 -11.59 9.65
N GLY A 254 11.67 -12.76 9.96
CA GLY A 254 10.96 -14.04 9.98
C GLY A 254 11.31 -14.96 8.82
N ASN A 255 10.51 -16.00 8.65
CA ASN A 255 10.79 -17.15 7.79
C ASN A 255 9.66 -17.34 6.74
N PRO A 256 9.45 -16.39 5.82
CA PRO A 256 8.46 -16.55 4.76
C PRO A 256 8.85 -17.62 3.75
N ASN A 257 7.85 -18.13 3.03
CA ASN A 257 8.04 -19.01 1.88
C ASN A 257 7.76 -18.23 0.59
N MET A 258 8.67 -18.34 -0.38
CA MET A 258 8.56 -17.71 -1.69
C MET A 258 8.92 -18.67 -2.82
N ASN A 259 8.05 -18.78 -3.83
CA ASN A 259 8.41 -19.56 -5.01
C ASN A 259 9.26 -18.75 -6.00
N HIS A 260 8.93 -17.48 -6.21
CA HIS A 260 9.71 -16.54 -6.99
C HIS A 260 9.98 -15.31 -6.15
N ALA A 261 11.25 -15.02 -5.88
CA ALA A 261 11.72 -13.85 -5.15
C ALA A 261 12.56 -12.96 -6.08
N GLY A 262 12.22 -11.67 -6.09
CA GLY A 262 12.99 -10.61 -6.74
C GLY A 262 14.26 -10.28 -5.96
N SER A 263 14.54 -8.98 -5.79
CA SER A 263 15.72 -8.53 -5.03
C SER A 263 15.40 -8.42 -3.54
N ASN A 264 16.29 -8.90 -2.69
CA ASN A 264 16.09 -8.99 -1.24
C ASN A 264 17.17 -8.20 -0.51
N MET A 265 16.79 -7.29 0.40
CA MET A 265 17.72 -6.42 1.13
C MET A 265 17.44 -6.41 2.63
N GLY A 266 18.44 -6.68 3.45
CA GLY A 266 18.35 -6.52 4.91
C GLY A 266 17.34 -7.47 5.53
N TRP A 267 17.58 -8.78 5.40
CA TRP A 267 16.68 -9.81 5.93
C TRP A 267 17.21 -10.35 7.25
N ASN A 268 16.35 -10.51 8.25
CA ASN A 268 16.67 -11.24 9.48
C ASN A 268 15.75 -12.46 9.65
N GLY A 269 16.26 -13.65 9.34
CA GLY A 269 15.54 -14.91 9.46
C GLY A 269 16.05 -15.98 8.51
N SER A 270 15.25 -17.03 8.36
CA SER A 270 15.54 -18.19 7.52
C SER A 270 14.40 -18.41 6.51
N PRO A 271 14.23 -17.50 5.53
CA PRO A 271 13.22 -17.68 4.48
C PRO A 271 13.53 -18.90 3.60
N ASN A 272 12.48 -19.48 3.03
CA ASN A 272 12.61 -20.48 1.98
C ASN A 272 12.26 -19.83 0.63
N MET A 273 13.16 -19.92 -0.34
CA MET A 273 13.04 -19.29 -1.65
C MET A 273 13.35 -20.31 -2.75
N ASN A 274 12.37 -20.67 -3.59
CA ASN A 274 12.62 -21.64 -4.66
C ASN A 274 13.32 -21.05 -5.88
N ASN A 275 13.06 -19.77 -6.18
CA ASN A 275 13.72 -19.08 -7.27
C ASN A 275 14.05 -17.64 -6.87
N ALA A 276 15.32 -17.38 -6.54
CA ALA A 276 15.80 -16.06 -6.13
C ALA A 276 16.63 -15.42 -7.26
N TYR A 277 15.97 -14.68 -8.14
CA TYR A 277 16.60 -14.15 -9.36
C TYR A 277 17.26 -12.77 -9.19
N GLY A 278 16.89 -12.03 -8.14
CA GLY A 278 17.40 -10.67 -7.90
C GLY A 278 18.71 -10.61 -7.13
N GLN A 279 19.10 -9.40 -6.73
CA GLN A 279 20.22 -9.20 -5.81
C GLN A 279 19.80 -9.53 -4.38
N ASN A 280 20.62 -10.30 -3.66
CA ASN A 280 20.39 -10.72 -2.28
C ASN A 280 21.45 -10.08 -1.38
N ASN A 281 21.11 -8.99 -0.69
CA ASN A 281 22.05 -8.20 0.10
C ASN A 281 21.69 -8.20 1.60
N GLY A 282 22.69 -8.41 2.46
CA GLY A 282 22.52 -8.21 3.91
C GLY A 282 21.54 -9.21 4.52
N MET A 283 21.69 -10.49 4.20
CA MET A 283 20.95 -11.57 4.85
C MET A 283 21.60 -11.93 6.19
N TYR A 284 20.79 -11.91 7.24
CA TYR A 284 21.10 -12.32 8.60
C TYR A 284 20.26 -13.56 8.91
N GLY A 285 20.89 -14.71 9.16
CA GLY A 285 20.20 -15.98 9.42
C GLY A 285 20.54 -17.04 8.38
N ASN A 286 19.70 -18.09 8.27
CA ASN A 286 20.03 -19.28 7.47
C ASN A 286 18.97 -19.50 6.38
N PRO A 287 18.91 -18.65 5.34
CA PRO A 287 17.94 -18.82 4.26
C PRO A 287 18.22 -20.10 3.46
N ASN A 288 17.17 -20.72 2.97
CA ASN A 288 17.23 -21.79 1.98
C ASN A 288 16.85 -21.22 0.61
N MET A 289 17.77 -21.24 -0.34
CA MET A 289 17.60 -20.64 -1.66
C MET A 289 17.89 -21.66 -2.77
N ASN A 290 16.87 -22.10 -3.48
CA ASN A 290 17.06 -22.76 -4.76
C ASN A 290 17.12 -21.71 -5.88
N ASN A 291 17.84 -22.02 -6.96
CA ASN A 291 17.93 -21.18 -8.14
C ASN A 291 18.33 -19.73 -7.81
N ALA A 292 19.39 -19.58 -7.01
CA ALA A 292 19.92 -18.29 -6.54
C ALA A 292 20.83 -17.63 -7.60
N TYR A 293 20.33 -17.47 -8.82
CA TYR A 293 21.10 -17.08 -10.01
C TYR A 293 21.70 -15.66 -9.95
N GLY A 294 21.20 -14.79 -9.07
CA GLY A 294 21.65 -13.42 -8.93
C GLY A 294 22.98 -13.24 -8.20
N GLN A 295 23.21 -12.01 -7.72
CA GLN A 295 24.33 -11.69 -6.83
C GLN A 295 23.92 -11.89 -5.37
N ASN A 296 24.69 -12.66 -4.60
CA ASN A 296 24.41 -13.00 -3.22
C ASN A 296 25.49 -12.46 -2.26
N ASN A 297 25.17 -11.36 -1.59
CA ASN A 297 26.04 -10.67 -0.65
C ASN A 297 25.51 -10.83 0.78
N GLY A 298 26.06 -11.75 1.55
CA GLY A 298 25.62 -11.98 2.92
C GLY A 298 26.72 -11.63 3.90
N ARG A 299 26.39 -10.89 4.96
CA ARG A 299 27.40 -10.61 6.00
C ARG A 299 27.36 -11.61 7.16
N HIS A 300 26.24 -12.31 7.43
CA HIS A 300 26.12 -13.19 8.61
C HIS A 300 25.09 -14.32 8.46
N GLY A 301 25.52 -15.58 8.40
CA GLY A 301 24.59 -16.71 8.33
C GLY A 301 25.18 -17.96 7.68
N ASN A 302 24.51 -19.10 7.83
CA ASN A 302 24.83 -20.35 7.14
C ASN A 302 23.69 -20.70 6.16
N PRO A 303 23.56 -19.97 5.04
CA PRO A 303 22.53 -20.26 4.05
C PRO A 303 22.79 -21.60 3.37
N ASN A 304 21.71 -22.23 2.90
CA ASN A 304 21.78 -23.35 1.97
C ASN A 304 21.36 -22.85 0.59
N MET A 305 22.23 -22.96 -0.41
CA MET A 305 22.00 -22.44 -1.75
C MET A 305 22.22 -23.53 -2.81
N ASN A 306 21.33 -23.58 -3.80
CA ASN A 306 21.52 -24.38 -5.00
C ASN A 306 21.45 -23.48 -6.24
N HIS A 307 22.26 -23.79 -7.26
CA HIS A 307 22.44 -22.94 -8.45
C HIS A 307 22.76 -21.49 -8.06
N ALA A 308 23.77 -21.35 -7.19
CA ALA A 308 24.21 -20.06 -6.70
C ALA A 308 25.00 -19.33 -7.79
N GLY A 309 24.57 -18.11 -8.11
CA GLY A 309 25.26 -17.20 -9.03
C GLY A 309 26.56 -16.68 -8.44
N SER A 310 26.76 -15.36 -8.44
CA SER A 310 27.96 -14.75 -7.88
C SER A 310 27.78 -14.47 -6.38
N ASN A 311 28.76 -14.82 -5.55
CA ASN A 311 28.65 -14.77 -4.09
C ASN A 311 29.77 -13.92 -3.49
N MET A 312 29.46 -12.98 -2.58
CA MET A 312 30.46 -12.09 -1.98
C MET A 312 30.30 -11.89 -0.46
N GLY A 313 31.42 -11.75 0.25
CA GLY A 313 31.48 -11.09 1.56
C GLY A 313 30.95 -11.88 2.77
N TRP A 314 30.98 -13.21 2.73
CA TRP A 314 30.39 -14.08 3.75
C TRP A 314 31.31 -14.35 4.95
N ASN A 315 30.82 -14.09 6.17
CA ASN A 315 31.61 -14.27 7.41
C ASN A 315 31.36 -15.60 8.15
N ARG A 316 30.59 -16.54 7.59
CA ARG A 316 30.33 -17.85 8.20
C ARG A 316 30.38 -18.96 7.14
N ASN A 317 29.65 -20.07 7.34
CA ASN A 317 29.85 -21.32 6.63
C ASN A 317 28.60 -21.66 5.78
N PRO A 318 28.39 -20.98 4.63
CA PRO A 318 27.32 -21.34 3.71
C PRO A 318 27.55 -22.71 3.08
N ASN A 319 26.44 -23.40 2.76
CA ASN A 319 26.44 -24.61 1.94
C ASN A 319 25.94 -24.23 0.54
N MET A 320 26.73 -24.49 -0.50
CA MET A 320 26.43 -24.08 -1.86
C MET A 320 26.62 -25.24 -2.82
N ASN A 321 25.54 -25.63 -3.49
CA ASN A 321 25.60 -26.56 -4.60
C ASN A 321 25.48 -25.78 -5.91
N ASN A 322 26.26 -26.15 -6.93
CA ASN A 322 26.25 -25.50 -8.24
C ASN A 322 26.57 -23.99 -8.15
N ALA A 323 27.69 -23.65 -7.51
CA ALA A 323 28.14 -22.27 -7.28
C ALA A 323 28.93 -21.72 -8.49
N TYR A 324 28.27 -21.61 -9.63
CA TYR A 324 28.91 -21.41 -10.95
C TYR A 324 29.50 -20.00 -11.17
N GLY A 325 29.10 -19.01 -10.37
CA GLY A 325 29.56 -17.63 -10.53
C GLY A 325 30.94 -17.35 -9.92
N GLN A 326 31.22 -16.07 -9.73
CA GLN A 326 32.41 -15.62 -8.99
C GLN A 326 32.14 -15.65 -7.49
N ASN A 327 33.05 -16.23 -6.71
CA ASN A 327 32.97 -16.36 -5.26
C ASN A 327 34.12 -15.56 -4.62
N ASN A 328 33.81 -14.42 -4.00
CA ASN A 328 34.82 -13.47 -3.52
C ASN A 328 34.69 -13.14 -2.03
N GLY A 329 35.82 -13.00 -1.33
CA GLY A 329 35.85 -12.42 0.02
C GLY A 329 35.07 -13.25 1.03
N MET A 330 35.34 -14.55 1.08
CA MET A 330 34.71 -15.45 2.04
C MET A 330 35.63 -15.67 3.24
N TYR A 331 35.13 -15.32 4.42
CA TYR A 331 35.87 -15.32 5.67
C TYR A 331 35.54 -16.51 6.60
N GLY A 332 34.65 -17.41 6.18
CA GLY A 332 34.32 -18.66 6.89
C GLY A 332 34.80 -19.92 6.18
N ASN A 333 34.27 -21.07 6.60
CA ASN A 333 34.57 -22.41 6.04
C ASN A 333 33.33 -22.95 5.30
N PRO A 334 32.99 -22.45 4.11
CA PRO A 334 31.85 -22.94 3.35
C PRO A 334 32.10 -24.33 2.77
N ASN A 335 30.99 -25.00 2.49
CA ASN A 335 30.96 -26.23 1.71
C ASN A 335 30.41 -25.91 0.32
N MET A 336 31.18 -26.18 -0.73
CA MET A 336 30.84 -25.82 -2.09
C MET A 336 31.02 -27.00 -3.04
N ASN A 337 30.00 -27.26 -3.86
CA ASN A 337 30.07 -28.23 -4.95
C ASN A 337 29.93 -27.50 -6.29
N ASN A 338 30.68 -27.96 -7.30
CA ASN A 338 30.71 -27.38 -8.65
C ASN A 338 30.99 -25.86 -8.59
N ALA A 339 32.05 -25.49 -7.89
CA ALA A 339 32.41 -24.09 -7.67
C ALA A 339 33.09 -23.48 -8.91
N GLY A 340 32.66 -22.28 -9.30
CA GLY A 340 33.26 -21.50 -10.37
C GLY A 340 34.60 -20.87 -9.96
N SER A 341 34.80 -19.60 -10.28
CA SER A 341 36.04 -18.88 -9.93
C SER A 341 36.00 -18.36 -8.49
N ASN A 342 37.06 -18.57 -7.73
CA ASN A 342 37.14 -18.28 -6.30
C ASN A 342 38.30 -17.30 -6.00
N MET A 343 38.03 -16.24 -5.22
CA MET A 343 39.03 -15.21 -4.91
C MET A 343 38.98 -14.76 -3.44
N GLY A 344 40.15 -14.47 -2.85
CA GLY A 344 40.27 -13.74 -1.59
C GLY A 344 39.71 -14.51 -0.38
N TRP A 345 40.30 -15.66 -0.08
CA TRP A 345 39.87 -16.56 0.98
C TRP A 345 40.85 -16.53 2.13
N ASN A 346 40.38 -16.52 3.38
CA ASN A 346 41.27 -16.46 4.55
C ASN A 346 40.96 -17.52 5.61
N ARG A 347 40.54 -18.72 5.19
CA ARG A 347 40.29 -19.93 6.02
C ARG A 347 40.30 -21.23 5.18
N ASN A 348 39.59 -22.27 5.63
CA ASN A 348 39.63 -23.64 5.11
C ASN A 348 38.26 -24.01 4.49
N PRO A 349 37.93 -23.55 3.27
CA PRO A 349 36.75 -24.00 2.57
C PRO A 349 36.85 -25.47 2.16
N ASN A 350 35.70 -26.14 2.04
CA ASN A 350 35.57 -27.43 1.39
C ASN A 350 34.97 -27.22 0.00
N MET A 351 35.70 -27.61 -1.04
CA MET A 351 35.31 -27.45 -2.44
C MET A 351 35.41 -28.78 -3.17
N ASN A 352 34.31 -29.20 -3.78
CA ASN A 352 34.25 -30.36 -4.65
C ASN A 352 33.95 -29.90 -6.08
N ASN A 353 34.69 -30.40 -7.08
CA ASN A 353 34.58 -30.02 -8.49
C ASN A 353 34.73 -28.51 -8.72
N ALA A 354 35.76 -27.86 -8.19
CA ALA A 354 36.03 -26.46 -8.50
C ALA A 354 36.63 -26.35 -9.91
N TYR A 355 36.10 -25.51 -10.82
CA TYR A 355 36.55 -25.49 -12.22
C TYR A 355 36.95 -24.10 -12.77
N GLY A 356 36.97 -23.07 -11.93
CA GLY A 356 37.40 -21.71 -12.28
C GLY A 356 38.81 -21.35 -11.81
N GLN A 357 39.18 -20.07 -11.93
CA GLN A 357 40.41 -19.54 -11.34
C GLN A 357 40.28 -19.46 -9.82
N ASN A 358 41.29 -19.93 -9.09
CA ASN A 358 41.34 -19.90 -7.63
C ASN A 358 42.53 -19.07 -7.17
N ASN A 359 42.30 -17.81 -6.80
CA ASN A 359 43.37 -16.85 -6.52
C ASN A 359 43.30 -16.33 -5.07
N GLY A 360 44.46 -16.21 -4.42
CA GLY A 360 44.55 -15.58 -3.10
C GLY A 360 43.83 -16.39 -2.02
N MET A 361 44.11 -17.69 -2.01
CA MET A 361 43.58 -18.65 -1.03
C MET A 361 44.55 -18.80 0.15
N TYR A 362 44.26 -18.11 1.25
CA TYR A 362 45.03 -18.20 2.49
C TYR A 362 44.34 -19.21 3.44
N GLY A 363 45.03 -20.29 3.77
CA GLY A 363 44.52 -21.38 4.62
C GLY A 363 44.86 -22.77 4.09
N ASN A 364 44.15 -23.80 4.58
CA ASN A 364 44.23 -25.16 4.09
C ASN A 364 42.87 -25.59 3.48
N PRO A 365 42.55 -25.13 2.25
CA PRO A 365 41.31 -25.49 1.57
C PRO A 365 41.32 -26.97 1.17
N ASN A 366 40.21 -27.66 1.41
CA ASN A 366 40.01 -29.00 0.85
C ASN A 366 39.47 -28.87 -0.57
N MET A 367 40.23 -29.30 -1.57
CA MET A 367 39.87 -29.21 -2.98
C MET A 367 39.81 -30.60 -3.63
N ASN A 368 38.62 -31.18 -3.66
CA ASN A 368 38.37 -32.44 -4.34
C ASN A 368 38.04 -32.18 -5.81
N ASN A 369 38.73 -32.88 -6.72
CA ASN A 369 38.48 -32.85 -8.17
C ASN A 369 38.47 -31.43 -8.78
N ALA A 370 39.40 -30.57 -8.34
CA ALA A 370 39.53 -29.22 -8.88
C ALA A 370 40.23 -29.21 -10.24
N THR A 371 39.69 -28.46 -11.20
CA THR A 371 40.11 -28.35 -12.59
C THR A 371 40.21 -26.87 -12.99
N GLY A 372 41.33 -26.20 -12.71
CA GLY A 372 41.49 -24.77 -12.99
C GLY A 372 42.85 -24.22 -12.57
N GLY A 373 43.14 -22.97 -12.97
CA GLY A 373 44.37 -22.29 -12.55
C GLY A 373 44.29 -21.89 -11.08
N ASN A 374 45.20 -22.44 -10.26
CA ASN A 374 45.33 -22.11 -8.85
C ASN A 374 46.56 -21.21 -8.65
N ALA A 375 46.40 -20.03 -8.05
CA ALA A 375 47.49 -19.06 -7.81
C ALA A 375 47.51 -18.53 -6.38
#